data_AF-A0A7W0UTS3-F1
#
_entry.id   AF-A0A7W0UTS3-F1
#
_cell.length_a   1.000
_cell.length_b   1.000
_cell.length_c   1.000
_cell.angle_alpha   90.00
_cell.angle_beta   90.00
_cell.angle_gamma   90.00
#
_symmetry.space_group_name_H-M   'P 1'
#
loop_
_entity.id
_entity.type
_entity.pdbx_description
1 polymer ?
#
loop_
_entity_poly.entity_id
_entity_poly.type
_entity_poly.pdbx_seq_one_letter_code
_entity_poly.pdbx_strand_id
1 'polypeptide(L)'
;MARASTRTNGDTRKAVNRRAAAQPNEERPDRERRKEAPPVDPRALEALVEALDAARRGDFSVRLSKRRKGVLGDVAASYNELVETNERMTKELVRIARVIGREGRMTERASLPGAEGGWETSVGSINSLIGDLVRPTTEVGRVLNAVAEGDLSQKMALTIEGQPVKGEFLRIGTTVNTMVEQLSSFADEVTRVAREVGTEGKLGGQAEVKGVSGTWRDLTENVNLMASNLTDQVR
;
A
#
# COMPACT_ATOMS: atom_id res chain seq x y z
N MET A 1 -62.37 -32.84 97.49
CA MET A 1 -63.70 -33.44 97.70
C MET A 1 -64.73 -32.63 96.93
N ALA A 2 -65.37 -33.21 95.92
CA ALA A 2 -66.74 -32.94 95.47
C ALA A 2 -66.91 -33.62 94.10
N ARG A 3 -67.59 -34.76 94.12
CA ARG A 3 -68.04 -35.52 92.95
C ARG A 3 -69.51 -35.18 92.68
N ALA A 4 -69.90 -35.46 91.45
CA ALA A 4 -71.26 -35.68 90.93
C ALA A 4 -72.09 -34.41 90.64
N SER A 5 -72.86 -34.31 89.55
CA SER A 5 -73.58 -35.42 88.90
C SER A 5 -74.06 -35.10 87.48
N THR A 6 -73.94 -36.12 86.60
CA THR A 6 -74.90 -36.62 85.58
C THR A 6 -75.44 -35.67 84.49
N ARG A 7 -75.03 -35.88 83.23
CA ARG A 7 -75.56 -36.81 82.18
C ARG A 7 -76.74 -36.23 81.38
N THR A 8 -76.50 -35.95 80.10
CA THR A 8 -77.23 -36.60 79.00
C THR A 8 -76.28 -36.83 77.83
N ASN A 9 -76.47 -37.99 77.21
CA ASN A 9 -75.59 -38.71 76.32
C ASN A 9 -76.22 -38.68 74.92
N GLY A 10 -75.43 -38.57 73.86
CA GLY A 10 -75.95 -38.56 72.49
C GLY A 10 -74.85 -38.45 71.43
N ASP A 11 -73.79 -39.24 71.58
CA ASP A 11 -72.71 -39.42 70.61
C ASP A 11 -73.17 -40.41 69.52
N THR A 12 -73.13 -40.01 68.25
CA THR A 12 -72.98 -40.95 67.12
C THR A 12 -71.90 -40.43 66.17
N ARG A 13 -70.67 -40.70 66.60
CA ARG A 13 -69.45 -40.78 65.81
C ARG A 13 -69.49 -41.82 64.68
N LYS A 14 -68.67 -41.51 63.65
CA LYS A 14 -67.85 -42.37 62.76
C LYS A 14 -68.45 -42.86 61.42
N ALA A 15 -67.83 -42.37 60.34
CA ALA A 15 -67.13 -43.20 59.35
C ALA A 15 -66.10 -42.31 58.60
N VAL A 16 -64.81 -42.41 58.91
CA VAL A 16 -63.78 -43.28 58.29
C VAL A 16 -63.08 -42.63 57.08
N ASN A 17 -61.82 -42.35 57.36
CA ASN A 17 -60.69 -41.95 56.53
C ASN A 17 -60.41 -42.93 55.37
N ARG A 18 -60.14 -42.44 54.15
CA ARG A 18 -59.25 -43.11 53.18
C ARG A 18 -58.45 -42.09 52.37
N ARG A 19 -57.13 -42.17 52.53
CA ARG A 19 -56.09 -41.50 51.74
C ARG A 19 -56.08 -41.99 50.29
N ALA A 20 -55.90 -41.04 49.36
CA ALA A 20 -55.25 -41.21 48.05
C ALA A 20 -54.49 -39.89 47.80
N ALA A 21 -53.16 -39.84 47.95
CA ALA A 21 -52.13 -40.15 46.96
C ALA A 21 -52.04 -39.14 45.78
N ALA A 22 -50.95 -38.35 45.82
CA ALA A 22 -50.15 -37.80 44.70
C ALA A 22 -50.65 -36.61 43.82
N GLN A 23 -50.00 -35.44 44.06
CA GLN A 23 -49.35 -34.49 43.12
C GLN A 23 -50.16 -33.79 41.98
N PRO A 24 -49.62 -32.72 41.35
CA PRO A 24 -48.98 -31.52 41.88
C PRO A 24 -49.56 -30.23 41.22
N ASN A 25 -49.05 -29.09 41.67
CA ASN A 25 -49.16 -27.73 41.12
C ASN A 25 -49.21 -27.71 39.57
N GLU A 26 -50.27 -27.18 38.97
CA GLU A 26 -50.26 -26.77 37.55
C GLU A 26 -50.33 -25.25 37.44
N GLU A 27 -49.28 -24.76 36.79
CA GLU A 27 -48.84 -23.40 36.63
C GLU A 27 -49.88 -22.58 35.85
N ARG A 28 -50.12 -21.36 36.33
CA ARG A 28 -50.63 -20.30 35.47
C ARG A 28 -49.61 -20.12 34.34
N PRO A 29 -49.99 -20.09 33.06
CA PRO A 29 -49.03 -19.81 32.03
C PRO A 29 -48.64 -18.35 32.17
N ASP A 30 -47.50 -18.10 32.82
CA ASP A 30 -46.67 -16.94 32.53
C ASP A 30 -46.36 -17.02 31.03
N ARG A 31 -47.24 -16.41 30.23
CA ARG A 31 -46.88 -15.88 28.92
C ARG A 31 -45.90 -14.75 29.19
N GLU A 32 -44.69 -15.11 29.58
CA GLU A 32 -43.49 -14.40 29.15
C GLU A 32 -43.63 -14.30 27.65
N ARG A 33 -44.10 -13.13 27.20
CA ARG A 33 -43.92 -12.69 25.83
C ARG A 33 -42.40 -12.68 25.63
N ARG A 34 -41.84 -13.82 25.21
CA ARG A 34 -40.62 -13.82 24.40
C ARG A 34 -40.91 -12.79 23.33
N LYS A 35 -40.26 -11.63 23.43
CA LYS A 35 -40.28 -10.63 22.37
C LYS A 35 -39.60 -11.34 21.21
N GLU A 36 -40.37 -12.07 20.41
CA GLU A 36 -39.94 -12.51 19.09
C GLU A 36 -39.40 -11.24 18.44
N ALA A 37 -38.10 -11.26 18.12
CA ALA A 37 -37.50 -10.18 17.38
C ALA A 37 -38.39 -9.93 16.16
N PRO A 38 -38.73 -8.67 15.85
CA PRO A 38 -39.63 -8.40 14.73
C PRO A 38 -39.12 -9.13 13.48
N PRO A 39 -40.00 -9.77 12.69
CA PRO A 39 -39.58 -10.50 11.51
C PRO A 39 -38.75 -9.57 10.62
N VAL A 40 -37.63 -10.10 10.10
CA VAL A 40 -36.72 -9.34 9.23
C VAL A 40 -37.52 -8.76 8.08
N ASP A 41 -37.54 -7.42 7.95
CA ASP A 41 -38.29 -6.72 6.91
C ASP A 41 -37.75 -7.07 5.52
N PRO A 42 -38.50 -7.78 4.66
CA PRO A 42 -38.03 -8.19 3.33
C PRO A 42 -37.56 -7.02 2.47
N ARG A 43 -38.21 -5.85 2.58
CA ARG A 43 -37.83 -4.64 1.84
C ARG A 43 -36.43 -4.14 2.21
N ALA A 44 -35.99 -4.42 3.42
CA ALA A 44 -34.66 -4.03 3.85
C ALA A 44 -33.56 -4.94 3.31
N LEU A 45 -33.87 -6.24 3.16
CA LEU A 45 -32.98 -7.19 2.53
C LEU A 45 -32.87 -6.89 1.03
N GLU A 46 -33.97 -6.55 0.36
CA GLU A 46 -33.96 -6.07 -1.02
C GLU A 46 -33.06 -4.85 -1.20
N ALA A 47 -33.22 -3.82 -0.36
CA ALA A 47 -32.36 -2.63 -0.40
C ALA A 47 -30.89 -2.95 -0.12
N LEU A 48 -30.59 -3.89 0.79
CA LEU A 48 -29.23 -4.35 1.05
C LEU A 48 -28.63 -5.06 -0.18
N VAL A 49 -29.39 -5.93 -0.84
CA VAL A 49 -28.95 -6.61 -2.07
C VAL A 49 -28.69 -5.61 -3.17
N GLU A 50 -29.57 -4.63 -3.39
CA GLU A 50 -29.37 -3.57 -4.38
C GLU A 50 -28.09 -2.76 -4.09
N ALA A 51 -27.85 -2.43 -2.83
CA ALA A 51 -26.67 -1.69 -2.41
C ALA A 51 -25.38 -2.53 -2.57
N LEU A 52 -25.41 -3.81 -2.21
CA LEU A 52 -24.30 -4.74 -2.45
C LEU A 52 -24.04 -4.92 -3.95
N ASP A 53 -25.07 -4.98 -4.78
CA ASP A 53 -24.96 -5.06 -6.22
C ASP A 53 -24.36 -3.78 -6.83
N ALA A 54 -24.74 -2.60 -6.32
CA ALA A 54 -24.13 -1.34 -6.71
C ALA A 54 -22.63 -1.32 -6.35
N ALA A 55 -22.29 -1.64 -5.10
CA ALA A 55 -20.91 -1.69 -4.64
C ALA A 55 -20.07 -2.72 -5.42
N ARG A 56 -20.63 -3.89 -5.75
CA ARG A 56 -20.00 -4.92 -6.59
C ARG A 56 -19.67 -4.41 -7.99
N ARG A 57 -20.49 -3.52 -8.54
CA ARG A 57 -20.24 -2.86 -9.84
C ARG A 57 -19.31 -1.64 -9.73
N GLY A 58 -18.81 -1.33 -8.52
CA GLY A 58 -17.94 -0.18 -8.26
C GLY A 58 -18.69 1.13 -8.01
N ASP A 59 -20.02 1.11 -7.91
CA ASP A 59 -20.79 2.27 -7.47
C ASP A 59 -20.85 2.31 -5.93
N PHE A 60 -19.92 3.07 -5.36
CA PHE A 60 -19.85 3.31 -3.92
C PHE A 60 -20.63 4.54 -3.48
N SER A 61 -21.59 5.05 -4.26
CA SER A 61 -22.41 6.22 -3.87
C SER A 61 -23.68 5.83 -3.10
N VAL A 62 -24.14 4.58 -3.25
CA VAL A 62 -25.34 4.07 -2.58
C VAL A 62 -25.13 3.95 -1.07
N ARG A 63 -26.08 4.43 -0.26
CA ARG A 63 -26.04 4.37 1.20
C ARG A 63 -27.31 3.73 1.75
N LEU A 64 -27.15 2.88 2.75
CA LEU A 64 -28.27 2.28 3.48
C LEU A 64 -28.72 3.17 4.63
N SER A 65 -30.03 3.21 4.89
CA SER A 65 -30.60 4.02 5.95
C SER A 65 -30.26 3.48 7.34
N LYS A 66 -29.61 4.30 8.19
CA LYS A 66 -29.31 4.00 9.60
C LYS A 66 -30.52 4.12 10.54
N ARG A 67 -31.70 4.51 10.04
CA ARG A 67 -32.89 4.78 10.88
C ARG A 67 -33.51 3.52 11.51
N ARG A 68 -33.06 2.34 11.08
CA ARG A 68 -33.58 1.05 11.56
C ARG A 68 -32.85 0.64 12.83
N LYS A 69 -33.56 0.02 13.77
CA LYS A 69 -33.00 -0.47 15.03
C LYS A 69 -32.59 -1.94 14.93
N GLY A 70 -31.66 -2.36 15.78
CA GLY A 70 -31.16 -3.73 15.85
C GLY A 70 -30.18 -4.07 14.71
N VAL A 71 -29.96 -5.37 14.48
CA VAL A 71 -28.93 -5.90 13.56
C VAL A 71 -28.97 -5.27 12.17
N LEU A 72 -30.16 -4.95 11.65
CA LEU A 72 -30.31 -4.35 10.33
C LEU A 72 -29.77 -2.90 10.26
N GLY A 73 -29.88 -2.16 11.36
CA GLY A 73 -29.23 -0.85 11.50
C GLY A 73 -27.71 -0.98 11.58
N ASP A 74 -27.23 -1.98 12.32
CA ASP A 74 -25.80 -2.27 12.45
C ASP A 74 -25.19 -2.68 11.10
N VAL A 75 -25.86 -3.57 10.36
CA VAL A 75 -25.47 -3.96 9.00
C VAL A 75 -25.46 -2.75 8.06
N ALA A 76 -26.46 -1.88 8.13
CA ALA A 76 -26.48 -0.65 7.34
C ALA A 76 -25.31 0.28 7.68
N ALA A 77 -24.93 0.39 8.97
CA ALA A 77 -23.78 1.18 9.39
C ALA A 77 -22.47 0.58 8.87
N SER A 78 -22.24 -0.72 9.08
CA SER A 78 -21.02 -1.40 8.60
C SER A 78 -20.90 -1.40 7.08
N TYR A 79 -22.01 -1.60 6.35
CA TYR A 79 -22.02 -1.47 4.89
C TYR A 79 -21.60 -0.06 4.46
N ASN A 80 -22.21 0.97 5.07
CA ASN A 80 -21.90 2.36 4.72
C ASN A 80 -20.42 2.70 4.97
N GLU A 81 -19.85 2.25 6.08
CA GLU A 81 -18.42 2.44 6.39
C GLU A 81 -17.51 1.71 5.40
N LEU A 82 -17.89 0.49 4.98
CA LEU A 82 -17.17 -0.28 3.98
C LEU A 82 -17.16 0.42 2.63
N VAL A 83 -18.32 0.88 2.13
CA VAL A 83 -18.38 1.60 0.85
C VAL A 83 -17.70 2.96 0.91
N GLU A 84 -17.74 3.64 2.05
CA GLU A 84 -17.02 4.89 2.25
C GLU A 84 -15.49 4.68 2.20
N THR A 85 -14.99 3.59 2.79
CA THR A 85 -13.58 3.21 2.72
C THR A 85 -13.17 2.86 1.29
N ASN A 86 -13.98 2.11 0.55
CA ASN A 86 -13.76 1.81 -0.87
C ASN A 86 -13.71 3.09 -1.73
N GLU A 87 -14.62 4.02 -1.49
CA GLU A 87 -14.67 5.30 -2.20
C GLU A 87 -13.41 6.13 -1.91
N ARG A 88 -12.97 6.21 -0.65
CA ARG A 88 -11.72 6.88 -0.26
C ARG A 88 -10.50 6.24 -0.92
N MET A 89 -10.38 4.91 -0.89
CA MET A 89 -9.26 4.23 -1.53
C MET A 89 -9.22 4.47 -3.04
N THR A 90 -10.39 4.42 -3.70
CA THR A 90 -10.48 4.69 -5.15
C THR A 90 -10.01 6.11 -5.47
N LYS A 91 -10.48 7.10 -4.71
CA LYS A 91 -10.04 8.51 -4.86
C LYS A 91 -8.53 8.64 -4.64
N GLU A 92 -8.01 7.92 -3.65
CA GLU A 92 -6.58 7.95 -3.31
C GLU A 92 -5.70 7.33 -4.39
N LEU A 93 -6.13 6.20 -4.97
CA LEU A 93 -5.45 5.58 -6.12
C LEU A 93 -5.40 6.52 -7.32
N VAL A 94 -6.52 7.18 -7.64
CA VAL A 94 -6.57 8.17 -8.72
C VAL A 94 -5.66 9.36 -8.43
N ARG A 95 -5.66 9.85 -7.18
CA ARG A 95 -4.80 10.96 -6.73
C ARG A 95 -3.33 10.60 -6.89
N ILE A 96 -2.89 9.47 -6.33
CA ILE A 96 -1.47 9.10 -6.31
C ILE A 96 -0.95 8.80 -7.72
N ALA A 97 -1.76 8.17 -8.57
CA ALA A 97 -1.41 7.93 -9.97
C ALA A 97 -1.21 9.24 -10.74
N ARG A 98 -2.02 10.27 -10.48
CA ARG A 98 -1.82 11.61 -11.06
C ARG A 98 -0.55 12.28 -10.52
N VAL A 99 -0.40 12.33 -9.21
CA VAL A 99 0.66 13.08 -8.54
C VAL A 99 2.05 12.52 -8.86
N ILE A 100 2.21 11.19 -8.82
CA ILE A 100 3.49 10.56 -9.14
C ILE A 100 3.68 10.46 -10.66
N GLY A 101 2.67 9.96 -11.38
CA GLY A 101 2.81 9.64 -12.80
C GLY A 101 2.79 10.85 -13.73
N ARG A 102 1.96 11.86 -13.47
CA ARG A 102 1.83 13.04 -14.35
C ARG A 102 2.58 14.25 -13.86
N GLU A 103 2.67 14.44 -12.55
CA GLU A 103 3.27 15.63 -11.96
C GLU A 103 4.70 15.38 -11.46
N GLY A 104 5.18 14.14 -11.50
CA GLY A 104 6.55 13.78 -11.15
C GLY A 104 6.90 13.96 -9.67
N ARG A 105 5.89 14.07 -8.79
CA ARG A 105 6.11 14.26 -7.35
C ARG A 105 6.45 12.92 -6.68
N MET A 106 7.67 12.46 -6.89
CA MET A 106 8.13 11.12 -6.51
C MET A 106 8.23 10.87 -5.00
N THR A 107 8.17 11.91 -4.17
CA THR A 107 8.18 11.81 -2.70
C THR A 107 6.79 11.57 -2.11
N GLU A 108 5.74 11.72 -2.91
CA GLU A 108 4.36 11.57 -2.47
C GLU A 108 4.02 10.10 -2.20
N ARG A 109 3.17 9.86 -1.21
CA ARG A 109 2.77 8.53 -0.76
C ARG A 109 1.26 8.41 -0.69
N ALA A 110 0.77 7.19 -0.89
CA ALA A 110 -0.62 6.86 -0.69
C ALA A 110 -0.96 6.85 0.81
N SER A 111 -2.11 7.38 1.18
CA SER A 111 -2.61 7.43 2.55
C SER A 111 -4.11 7.16 2.59
N LEU A 112 -4.52 6.26 3.48
CA LEU A 112 -5.92 5.99 3.78
C LEU A 112 -6.13 6.08 5.30
N PRO A 113 -6.60 7.23 5.81
CA PRO A 113 -6.81 7.42 7.24
C PRO A 113 -7.80 6.39 7.80
N GLY A 114 -7.47 5.81 8.95
CA GLY A 114 -8.29 4.77 9.59
C GLY A 114 -8.27 3.42 8.87
N ALA A 115 -7.35 3.21 7.92
CA ALA A 115 -7.12 1.89 7.33
C ALA A 115 -6.51 0.95 8.36
N GLU A 116 -7.14 -0.21 8.54
CA GLU A 116 -6.66 -1.28 9.40
C GLU A 116 -6.61 -2.60 8.62
N GLY A 117 -5.76 -3.54 9.07
CA GLY A 117 -5.69 -4.90 8.54
C GLY A 117 -5.35 -4.95 7.05
N GLY A 118 -6.26 -5.52 6.24
CA GLY A 118 -6.05 -5.67 4.79
C GLY A 118 -5.91 -4.34 4.05
N TRP A 119 -6.57 -3.28 4.53
CA TRP A 119 -6.47 -1.94 3.92
C TRP A 119 -5.11 -1.30 4.18
N GLU A 120 -4.61 -1.40 5.41
CA GLU A 120 -3.26 -0.94 5.78
C GLU A 120 -2.20 -1.67 4.95
N THR A 121 -2.31 -3.01 4.88
CA THR A 121 -1.44 -3.84 4.04
C THR A 121 -1.47 -3.40 2.57
N SER A 122 -2.65 -3.07 2.04
CA SER A 122 -2.81 -2.62 0.66
C SER A 122 -2.12 -1.28 0.41
N VAL A 123 -2.30 -0.30 1.29
CA VAL A 123 -1.64 1.01 1.18
C VAL A 123 -0.13 0.88 1.35
N GLY A 124 0.32 0.04 2.30
CA GLY A 124 1.72 -0.28 2.47
C GLY A 124 2.34 -0.88 1.21
N SER A 125 1.66 -1.84 0.59
CA SER A 125 2.12 -2.47 -0.66
C SER A 125 2.25 -1.46 -1.81
N ILE A 126 1.29 -0.54 -1.94
CA ILE A 126 1.35 0.55 -2.92
C ILE A 126 2.56 1.44 -2.65
N ASN A 127 2.79 1.81 -1.39
CA ASN A 127 3.92 2.66 -1.01
C ASN A 127 5.28 1.99 -1.22
N SER A 128 5.38 0.69 -0.97
CA SER A 128 6.58 -0.09 -1.29
C SER A 128 6.85 -0.08 -2.80
N LEU A 129 5.83 -0.37 -3.62
CA LEU A 129 5.96 -0.31 -5.07
C LEU A 129 6.37 1.08 -5.57
N ILE A 130 5.78 2.14 -5.01
CA ILE A 130 6.19 3.52 -5.30
C ILE A 130 7.68 3.70 -4.96
N GLY A 131 8.10 3.29 -3.77
CA GLY A 131 9.50 3.39 -3.34
C GLY A 131 10.47 2.67 -4.28
N ASP A 132 10.15 1.43 -4.64
CA ASP A 132 10.98 0.57 -5.47
C ASP A 132 11.13 1.10 -6.91
N LEU A 133 10.10 1.78 -7.44
CA LEU A 133 10.14 2.39 -8.77
C LEU A 133 10.75 3.80 -8.78
N VAL A 134 10.52 4.58 -7.72
CA VAL A 134 10.99 5.96 -7.60
C VAL A 134 12.49 6.03 -7.38
N ARG A 135 13.04 5.15 -6.53
CA ARG A 135 14.45 5.20 -6.13
C ARG A 135 15.40 5.14 -7.34
N PRO A 136 15.32 4.15 -8.24
CA PRO A 136 16.21 4.09 -9.40
C PRO A 136 16.06 5.31 -10.31
N THR A 137 14.84 5.78 -10.52
CA THR A 137 14.56 6.97 -11.37
C THR A 137 15.24 8.22 -10.81
N THR A 138 15.16 8.41 -9.49
CA THR A 138 15.80 9.54 -8.80
C THR A 138 17.32 9.44 -8.84
N GLU A 139 17.87 8.24 -8.66
CA GLU A 139 19.31 7.99 -8.74
C GLU A 139 19.89 8.27 -10.12
N VAL A 140 19.18 7.89 -11.19
CA VAL A 140 19.60 8.23 -12.57
C VAL A 140 19.66 9.75 -12.72
N GLY A 141 18.63 10.47 -12.26
CA GLY A 141 18.63 11.93 -12.29
C GLY A 141 19.81 12.56 -11.53
N ARG A 142 20.14 12.02 -10.34
CA ARG A 142 21.29 12.47 -9.54
C ARG A 142 22.61 12.32 -10.30
N VAL A 143 22.85 11.16 -10.90
CA VAL A 143 24.09 10.90 -11.66
C VAL A 143 24.15 11.77 -12.91
N LEU A 144 23.04 11.94 -13.64
CA LEU A 144 22.99 12.82 -14.81
C LEU A 144 23.27 14.28 -14.45
N ASN A 145 22.73 14.77 -13.34
CA ASN A 145 23.03 16.12 -12.84
C ASN A 145 24.52 16.27 -12.48
N ALA A 146 25.10 15.28 -11.80
CA ALA A 146 26.53 15.30 -11.48
C ALA A 146 27.41 15.34 -12.75
N VAL A 147 27.08 14.55 -13.77
CA VAL A 147 27.76 14.58 -15.07
C VAL A 147 27.62 15.95 -15.74
N ALA A 148 26.43 16.57 -15.69
CA ALA A 148 26.20 17.90 -16.23
C ALA A 148 27.01 19.00 -15.49
N GLU A 149 27.28 18.80 -14.20
CA GLU A 149 28.14 19.65 -13.37
C GLU A 149 29.63 19.32 -13.53
N GLY A 150 29.98 18.30 -14.32
CA GLY A 150 31.36 17.88 -14.57
C GLY A 150 31.93 16.88 -13.55
N ASP A 151 31.13 16.41 -12.59
CA ASP A 151 31.51 15.35 -11.66
C ASP A 151 31.27 13.96 -12.27
N LEU A 152 32.31 13.42 -12.89
CA LEU A 152 32.32 12.08 -13.51
C LEU A 152 32.69 10.96 -12.51
N SER A 153 32.82 11.27 -11.23
CA SER A 153 33.09 10.27 -10.19
C SER A 153 31.80 9.57 -9.69
N GLN A 154 30.64 10.18 -9.92
CA GLN A 154 29.36 9.66 -9.46
C GLN A 154 28.90 8.47 -10.30
N LYS A 155 28.53 7.38 -9.63
CA LYS A 155 27.98 6.16 -10.26
C LYS A 155 26.63 5.79 -9.68
N MET A 156 25.86 5.06 -10.48
CA MET A 156 24.65 4.36 -10.06
C MET A 156 25.00 3.25 -9.07
N ALA A 157 24.30 3.21 -7.95
CA ALA A 157 24.38 2.09 -7.02
C ALA A 157 23.70 0.86 -7.62
N LEU A 158 24.45 -0.24 -7.79
CA LEU A 158 23.92 -1.52 -8.28
C LEU A 158 23.48 -2.47 -7.17
N THR A 159 23.40 -1.96 -5.94
CA THR A 159 22.91 -2.66 -4.75
C THR A 159 21.99 -1.72 -3.98
N ILE A 160 20.81 -2.19 -3.61
CA ILE A 160 19.83 -1.46 -2.81
C ILE A 160 19.49 -2.32 -1.60
N GLU A 161 19.65 -1.78 -0.39
CA GLU A 161 19.34 -2.49 0.87
C GLU A 161 20.04 -3.84 0.99
N GLY A 162 21.29 -3.91 0.52
CA GLY A 162 22.10 -5.14 0.55
C GLY A 162 21.75 -6.18 -0.51
N GLN A 163 20.79 -5.88 -1.39
CA GLN A 163 20.41 -6.76 -2.50
C GLN A 163 20.88 -6.19 -3.84
N PRO A 164 21.44 -7.03 -4.74
CA PRO A 164 21.80 -6.59 -6.06
C PRO A 164 20.56 -6.16 -6.84
N VAL A 165 20.66 -5.05 -7.55
CA VAL A 165 19.65 -4.60 -8.50
C VAL A 165 19.55 -5.62 -9.64
N LYS A 166 18.34 -5.89 -10.11
CA LYS A 166 18.06 -6.93 -11.13
C LYS A 166 17.22 -6.37 -12.28
N GLY A 167 17.15 -7.15 -13.36
CA GLY A 167 16.28 -6.87 -14.50
C GLY A 167 16.58 -5.52 -15.15
N GLU A 168 15.52 -4.75 -15.43
CA GLU A 168 15.62 -3.47 -16.13
C GLU A 168 16.48 -2.45 -15.40
N PHE A 169 16.37 -2.37 -14.07
CA PHE A 169 17.14 -1.42 -13.29
C PHE A 169 18.63 -1.71 -13.30
N LEU A 170 19.03 -3.00 -13.35
CA LEU A 170 20.44 -3.36 -13.51
C LEU A 170 20.94 -2.92 -14.88
N ARG A 171 20.16 -3.19 -15.93
CA ARG A 171 20.52 -2.77 -17.30
C ARG A 171 20.73 -1.27 -17.38
N ILE A 172 19.78 -0.48 -16.87
CA ILE A 172 19.88 0.99 -16.84
C ILE A 172 21.11 1.42 -16.04
N GLY A 173 21.28 0.91 -14.82
CA GLY A 173 22.41 1.26 -13.96
C GLY A 173 23.77 0.95 -14.59
N THR A 174 23.92 -0.23 -15.21
CA THR A 174 25.14 -0.61 -15.92
C THR A 174 25.38 0.29 -17.13
N THR A 175 24.36 0.57 -17.96
CA THR A 175 24.50 1.46 -19.12
C THR A 175 24.91 2.88 -18.70
N VAL A 176 24.30 3.44 -17.66
CA VAL A 176 24.66 4.75 -17.12
C VAL A 176 26.11 4.74 -16.60
N ASN A 177 26.50 3.71 -15.84
CA ASN A 177 27.87 3.61 -15.33
C ASN A 177 28.91 3.50 -16.46
N THR A 178 28.63 2.71 -17.50
CA THR A 178 29.51 2.61 -18.68
C THR A 178 29.64 3.96 -19.40
N MET A 179 28.55 4.71 -19.55
CA MET A 179 28.59 6.06 -20.12
C MET A 179 29.46 7.01 -19.28
N VAL A 180 29.32 7.00 -17.95
CA VAL A 180 30.14 7.82 -17.05
C VAL A 180 31.62 7.43 -17.14
N GLU A 181 31.92 6.13 -17.21
CA GLU A 181 33.30 5.64 -17.35
C GLU A 181 33.94 6.08 -18.68
N GLN A 182 33.20 6.00 -19.78
CA GLN A 182 33.66 6.48 -21.09
C GLN A 182 33.93 7.99 -21.08
N LEU A 183 33.03 8.77 -20.48
CA LEU A 183 33.20 10.21 -20.30
C LEU A 183 34.45 10.54 -19.46
N SER A 184 34.61 9.85 -18.33
CA SER A 184 35.77 10.07 -17.44
C SER A 184 37.07 9.75 -18.15
N SER A 185 37.14 8.60 -18.82
CA SER A 185 38.34 8.19 -19.56
C SER A 185 38.68 9.15 -20.69
N PHE A 186 37.67 9.69 -21.38
CA PHE A 186 37.88 10.68 -22.43
C PHE A 186 38.40 12.01 -21.85
N ALA A 187 37.79 12.50 -20.76
CA ALA A 187 38.20 13.76 -20.12
C ALA A 187 39.65 13.69 -19.60
N ASP A 188 40.03 12.58 -18.97
CA ASP A 188 41.38 12.34 -18.49
C ASP A 188 42.38 12.37 -19.65
N GLU A 189 42.03 11.71 -20.76
CA GLU A 189 42.91 11.57 -21.90
C GLU A 189 43.12 12.88 -22.67
N VAL A 190 42.04 13.65 -22.87
CA VAL A 190 42.15 14.99 -23.47
C VAL A 190 43.00 15.91 -22.59
N THR A 191 42.81 15.86 -21.27
CA THR A 191 43.60 16.67 -20.33
C THR A 191 45.08 16.29 -20.37
N ARG A 192 45.38 15.00 -20.43
CA ARG A 192 46.75 14.49 -20.54
C ARG A 192 47.42 14.95 -21.83
N VAL A 193 46.78 14.73 -22.99
CA VAL A 193 47.35 15.09 -24.30
C VAL A 193 47.53 16.61 -24.42
N ALA A 194 46.56 17.40 -23.97
CA ALA A 194 46.67 18.86 -23.97
C ALA A 194 47.86 19.34 -23.14
N ARG A 195 48.11 18.72 -21.98
CA ARG A 195 49.27 19.05 -21.14
C ARG A 195 50.60 18.63 -21.77
N GLU A 196 50.67 17.40 -22.29
CA GLU A 196 51.89 16.87 -22.91
C GLU A 196 52.32 17.68 -24.13
N VAL A 197 51.39 17.90 -25.07
CA VAL A 197 51.69 18.56 -26.34
C VAL A 197 51.75 20.08 -26.17
N GLY A 198 50.86 20.67 -25.37
CA GLY A 198 50.74 22.12 -25.24
C GLY A 198 51.70 22.76 -24.23
N THR A 199 51.94 22.11 -23.09
CA THR A 199 52.70 22.72 -21.97
C THR A 199 54.07 22.07 -21.80
N GLU A 200 54.14 20.74 -21.84
CA GLU A 200 55.39 20.01 -21.61
C GLU A 200 56.26 19.89 -22.87
N GLY A 201 55.75 20.26 -24.04
CA GLY A 201 56.46 20.19 -25.31
C GLY A 201 56.78 18.76 -25.76
N LYS A 202 56.10 17.76 -25.19
CA LYS A 202 56.21 16.34 -25.59
C LYS A 202 55.40 16.13 -26.85
N LEU A 203 56.06 16.29 -27.99
CA LEU A 203 55.46 16.14 -29.30
C LEU A 203 55.15 14.65 -29.60
N GLY A 204 54.07 14.40 -30.33
CA GLY A 204 53.62 13.05 -30.70
C GLY A 204 52.71 12.36 -29.67
N GLY A 205 52.28 13.05 -28.60
CA GLY A 205 51.27 12.52 -27.68
C GLY A 205 49.93 12.30 -28.39
N GLN A 206 49.30 11.15 -28.15
CA GLN A 206 48.01 10.77 -28.74
C GLN A 206 47.08 10.27 -27.65
N ALA A 207 45.80 10.57 -27.80
CA ALA A 207 44.69 10.10 -27.01
C ALA A 207 44.30 8.68 -27.43
N GLU A 208 44.24 7.77 -26.45
CA GLU A 208 43.72 6.41 -26.57
C GLU A 208 42.60 6.20 -25.54
N VAL A 209 41.35 6.18 -26.01
CA VAL A 209 40.18 5.91 -25.15
C VAL A 209 39.61 4.54 -25.51
N LYS A 210 39.56 3.63 -24.54
CA LYS A 210 39.12 2.24 -24.78
C LYS A 210 37.61 2.15 -24.97
N GLY A 211 37.19 1.37 -25.96
CA GLY A 211 35.78 1.03 -26.17
C GLY A 211 34.90 2.17 -26.70
N VAL A 212 35.50 3.23 -27.25
CA VAL A 212 34.75 4.33 -27.89
C VAL A 212 34.29 3.95 -29.29
N SER A 213 33.10 4.42 -29.67
CA SER A 213 32.51 4.23 -31.00
C SER A 213 31.62 5.44 -31.33
N GLY A 214 31.26 5.60 -32.62
CA GLY A 214 30.47 6.75 -33.10
C GLY A 214 31.14 8.07 -32.77
N THR A 215 30.36 9.05 -32.30
CA THR A 215 30.83 10.40 -31.97
C THR A 215 32.03 10.41 -31.02
N TRP A 216 32.12 9.46 -30.08
CA TRP A 216 33.24 9.38 -29.15
C TRP A 216 34.56 9.09 -29.86
N ARG A 217 34.52 8.19 -30.84
CA ARG A 217 35.70 7.85 -31.65
C ARG A 217 36.12 9.06 -32.48
N ASP A 218 35.16 9.72 -33.12
CA ASP A 218 35.42 10.90 -33.95
C ASP A 218 36.08 12.02 -33.11
N LEU A 219 35.63 12.23 -31.87
CA LEU A 219 36.23 13.20 -30.95
C LEU A 219 37.67 12.84 -30.59
N THR A 220 37.95 11.56 -30.29
CA THR A 220 39.32 11.09 -30.02
C THR A 220 40.23 11.29 -31.23
N GLU A 221 39.77 10.93 -32.42
CA GLU A 221 40.52 11.12 -33.68
C GLU A 221 40.79 12.60 -33.97
N ASN A 222 39.84 13.49 -33.67
CA ASN A 222 40.03 14.94 -33.82
C ASN A 222 41.07 15.52 -32.86
N VAL A 223 41.10 15.06 -31.60
CA VAL A 223 42.14 15.46 -30.62
C VAL A 223 43.52 14.99 -31.09
N ASN A 224 43.59 13.78 -31.62
CA ASN A 224 44.80 13.20 -32.19
C ASN A 224 45.33 13.96 -33.40
N LEU A 225 44.44 14.36 -34.31
CA LEU A 225 44.78 15.20 -35.46
C LEU A 225 45.35 16.55 -35.00
N MET A 226 44.73 17.19 -34.00
CA MET A 226 45.21 18.45 -33.44
C MET A 226 46.60 18.31 -32.83
N ALA A 227 46.83 17.26 -32.04
CA ALA A 227 48.13 16.96 -31.43
C ALA A 227 49.23 16.69 -32.47
N SER A 228 48.89 15.97 -33.56
CA SER A 228 49.81 15.73 -34.68
C SER A 228 50.17 17.03 -35.40
N ASN A 229 49.18 17.85 -35.72
CA ASN A 229 49.41 19.12 -36.41
C ASN A 229 50.31 20.06 -35.60
N LEU A 230 50.13 20.14 -34.28
CA LEU A 230 51.01 20.91 -33.40
C LEU A 230 52.45 20.35 -33.38
N THR A 231 52.58 19.02 -33.38
CA THR A 231 53.89 18.35 -33.47
C THR A 231 54.62 18.70 -34.76
N ASP A 232 53.91 18.68 -35.89
CA ASP A 232 54.47 18.96 -37.20
C ASP A 232 54.82 20.45 -37.40
N GLN A 233 54.11 21.37 -36.73
CA GLN A 233 54.38 22.81 -36.81
C GLN A 233 55.61 23.26 -36.01
N VAL A 234 55.91 22.57 -34.91
CA VAL A 234 57.02 22.94 -34.01
C VAL A 234 58.35 22.31 -34.44
N ARG A 235 58.32 21.28 -35.30
CA ARG A 235 59.49 20.54 -35.79
C ARG A 235 60.11 21.18 -37.03
#